data_AF-A0A085F6H2-F1
#
_entry.id   AF-A0A085F6H2-F1
#
_cell.length_a   1.000
_cell.length_b   1.000
_cell.length_c   1.000
_cell.angle_alpha   90.00
_cell.angle_beta   90.00
_cell.angle_gamma   90.00
#
_symmetry.space_group_name_H-M   'P 1'
#
loop_
_entity.id
_entity.type
_entity.pdbx_description
1 polymer ?
#
loop_
_entity_poly.entity_id
_entity_poly.type
_entity_poly.pdbx_seq_one_letter_code
_entity_poly.pdbx_strand_id
1 'polypeptide(L)'
;MNGVVDGTIVPLARVEAVVEPHDWGFARENHGAIATHWAKISAGKPAMFNGRIMLQHRGAIADGVFSARYFETDYAAFMTWRDLGHPGPVVRNGYAMAALRAADGAFLCGKMGDHTANAGKVYFAAGTPDREDLRDDGTLDLAGSVTRELCEETGLTLDEIEVEEGWTAVIMTGRVAFMRPVVLTWAAEEARQIMLSRIREQAEPELADIVIVRNFAESEHLDMPPFMRRYLAHIYAQD
;
A
#
# COMPACT_ATOMS: atom_id res chain seq x y z
N MET A 1 9.04 -25.00 1.59
CA MET A 1 8.45 -24.03 0.63
C MET A 1 7.98 -22.85 1.44
N ASN A 2 8.36 -21.63 1.08
CA ASN A 2 8.17 -20.46 1.95
C ASN A 2 6.73 -19.89 1.88
N GLY A 3 5.74 -20.61 1.37
CA GLY A 3 4.32 -20.19 1.35
C GLY A 3 3.97 -18.94 0.52
N VAL A 4 4.94 -18.10 0.13
CA VAL A 4 4.75 -16.87 -0.65
C VAL A 4 4.75 -17.20 -2.15
N VAL A 5 3.56 -17.27 -2.76
CA VAL A 5 3.37 -17.63 -4.17
C VAL A 5 2.69 -16.49 -4.91
N ASP A 6 3.27 -16.05 -6.03
CA ASP A 6 2.66 -15.00 -6.84
C ASP A 6 1.29 -15.44 -7.36
N GLY A 7 0.29 -14.55 -7.26
CA GLY A 7 -1.08 -14.81 -7.68
C GLY A 7 -1.99 -15.35 -6.59
N THR A 8 -1.49 -15.63 -5.38
CA THR A 8 -2.32 -16.09 -4.26
C THR A 8 -2.82 -14.95 -3.38
N ILE A 9 -3.96 -15.19 -2.73
CA ILE A 9 -4.50 -14.35 -1.65
C ILE A 9 -4.52 -15.23 -0.40
N VAL A 10 -3.92 -14.77 0.69
CA VAL A 10 -3.70 -15.58 1.90
C VAL A 10 -4.17 -14.82 3.13
N PRO A 11 -5.11 -15.35 3.93
CA PRO A 11 -5.43 -14.79 5.24
C PRO A 11 -4.27 -15.03 6.20
N LEU A 12 -3.99 -14.03 7.03
CA LEU A 12 -2.88 -14.02 7.97
C LEU A 12 -3.39 -13.52 9.32
N ALA A 13 -2.92 -14.13 10.39
CA ALA A 13 -3.11 -13.61 11.74
C ALA A 13 -2.19 -12.41 11.98
N ARG A 14 -0.95 -12.45 11.46
CA ARG A 14 0.08 -11.44 11.74
C ARG A 14 1.04 -11.25 10.58
N VAL A 15 1.65 -10.06 10.53
CA VAL A 15 2.80 -9.75 9.67
C VAL A 15 3.98 -9.36 10.57
N GLU A 16 5.11 -10.00 10.37
CA GLU A 16 6.37 -9.72 11.08
C GLU A 16 7.38 -9.17 10.07
N ALA A 17 7.73 -7.90 10.20
CA ALA A 17 8.67 -7.23 9.32
C ALA A 17 9.90 -6.78 10.11
N VAL A 18 11.08 -7.18 9.63
CA VAL A 18 12.38 -6.80 10.22
C VAL A 18 13.27 -6.24 9.13
N VAL A 19 13.95 -5.14 9.40
CA VAL A 19 14.95 -4.56 8.51
C VAL A 19 16.31 -5.22 8.77
N GLU A 20 16.98 -5.68 7.71
CA GLU A 20 18.34 -6.21 7.77
C GLU A 20 19.22 -5.63 6.64
N PRO A 21 20.56 -5.60 6.82
CA PRO A 21 21.45 -5.19 5.74
C PRO A 21 21.31 -6.09 4.52
N HIS A 22 21.08 -5.49 3.35
CA HIS A 22 21.02 -6.19 2.09
C HIS A 22 21.68 -5.37 0.98
N ASP A 23 22.69 -5.95 0.33
CA ASP A 23 23.31 -5.37 -0.85
C ASP A 23 22.51 -5.75 -2.10
N TRP A 24 21.62 -4.85 -2.51
CA TRP A 24 20.75 -5.07 -3.65
C TRP A 24 21.52 -4.90 -4.97
N GLY A 25 21.94 -6.02 -5.56
CA GLY A 25 22.77 -6.04 -6.78
C GLY A 25 22.22 -5.20 -7.93
N PHE A 26 20.89 -5.12 -8.10
CA PHE A 26 20.29 -4.24 -9.11
C PHE A 26 20.68 -2.77 -8.90
N ALA A 27 20.53 -2.23 -7.70
CA ALA A 27 20.87 -0.84 -7.41
C ALA A 27 22.36 -0.55 -7.62
N ARG A 28 23.22 -1.47 -7.18
CA ARG A 28 24.69 -1.38 -7.31
C ARG A 28 25.17 -1.41 -8.75
N GLU A 29 24.53 -2.21 -9.60
CA GLU A 29 25.00 -2.45 -10.98
C GLU A 29 24.36 -1.50 -12.00
N ASN A 30 23.24 -0.84 -11.67
CA ASN A 30 22.42 -0.08 -12.62
C ASN A 30 22.38 1.43 -12.35
N HIS A 31 23.34 2.00 -11.60
CA HIS A 31 23.36 3.42 -11.23
C HIS A 31 23.09 4.39 -12.40
N GLY A 32 23.70 4.15 -13.57
CA GLY A 32 23.50 5.00 -14.76
C GLY A 32 22.09 4.91 -15.35
N ALA A 33 21.50 3.71 -15.36
CA ALA A 33 20.13 3.50 -15.82
C ALA A 33 19.12 4.11 -14.82
N ILE A 34 19.38 3.98 -13.52
CA ILE A 34 18.55 4.56 -12.46
C ILE A 34 18.54 6.09 -12.56
N ALA A 35 19.72 6.72 -12.70
CA ALA A 35 19.80 8.17 -12.83
C ALA A 35 19.05 8.68 -14.08
N THR A 36 19.20 7.98 -15.21
CA THR A 36 18.53 8.31 -16.48
C THR A 36 17.02 8.17 -16.37
N HIS A 37 16.54 7.06 -15.79
CA HIS A 37 15.12 6.81 -15.60
C HIS A 37 14.50 7.81 -14.62
N TRP A 38 15.18 8.09 -13.50
CA TRP A 38 14.75 9.09 -12.52
C TRP A 38 14.55 10.46 -13.15
N ALA A 39 15.57 10.96 -13.86
CA ALA A 39 15.50 12.25 -14.54
C ALA A 39 14.31 12.35 -15.51
N LYS A 40 13.96 11.23 -16.17
CA LYS A 40 12.79 11.16 -17.06
C LYS A 40 11.48 11.22 -16.28
N ILE A 41 11.32 10.44 -15.20
CA ILE A 41 10.02 10.32 -14.50
C ILE A 41 9.73 11.49 -13.56
N SER A 42 10.77 12.16 -13.06
CA SER A 42 10.67 13.33 -12.19
C SER A 42 10.63 14.67 -12.95
N ALA A 43 10.84 14.66 -14.27
CA ALA A 43 10.81 15.86 -15.10
C ALA A 43 9.47 16.59 -14.97
N GLY A 44 9.52 17.86 -14.56
CA GLY A 44 8.31 18.70 -14.40
C GLY A 44 7.46 18.39 -13.17
N LYS A 45 7.93 17.54 -12.25
CA LYS A 45 7.20 17.15 -11.02
C LYS A 45 7.99 17.59 -9.77
N PRO A 46 7.89 18.86 -9.35
CA PRO A 46 8.69 19.38 -8.23
C PRO A 46 8.42 18.67 -6.89
N ALA A 47 7.23 18.11 -6.70
CA ALA A 47 6.88 17.32 -5.52
C ALA A 47 7.51 15.90 -5.51
N MET A 48 8.04 15.43 -6.64
CA MET A 48 8.61 14.08 -6.74
C MET A 48 10.09 14.10 -6.29
N PHE A 49 10.35 13.58 -5.10
CA PHE A 49 11.70 13.49 -4.53
C PHE A 49 12.19 12.04 -4.45
N ASN A 50 13.52 11.86 -4.52
CA ASN A 50 14.16 10.55 -4.40
C ASN A 50 14.37 10.20 -2.92
N GLY A 51 13.30 9.83 -2.23
CA GLY A 51 13.32 9.40 -0.83
C GLY A 51 13.91 8.02 -0.59
N ARG A 52 14.06 7.66 0.68
CA ARG A 52 14.41 6.30 1.13
C ARG A 52 13.13 5.51 1.38
N ILE A 53 13.08 4.28 0.92
CA ILE A 53 11.95 3.36 1.13
C ILE A 53 12.45 1.97 1.56
N MET A 54 11.55 1.14 2.08
CA MET A 54 11.83 -0.22 2.51
C MET A 54 11.25 -1.24 1.51
N LEU A 55 12.09 -2.15 0.99
CA LEU A 55 11.67 -3.25 0.11
C LEU A 55 11.94 -4.61 0.75
N GLN A 56 11.14 -5.61 0.40
CA GLN A 56 11.33 -6.98 0.85
C GLN A 56 12.31 -7.72 -0.07
N HIS A 57 13.33 -8.37 0.49
CA HIS A 57 14.19 -9.31 -0.24
C HIS A 57 13.95 -10.78 0.17
N ARG A 58 13.21 -11.02 1.26
CA ARG A 58 12.77 -12.36 1.68
C ARG A 58 11.37 -12.30 2.29
N GLY A 59 10.62 -13.38 2.12
CA GLY A 59 9.32 -13.60 2.75
C GLY A 59 9.07 -15.08 2.97
N ALA A 60 8.39 -15.40 4.07
CA ALA A 60 7.89 -16.74 4.35
C ALA A 60 6.52 -16.67 5.02
N ILE A 61 5.64 -17.61 4.70
CA ILE A 61 4.36 -17.82 5.39
C ILE A 61 4.39 -19.17 6.09
N ALA A 62 4.16 -19.16 7.40
CA ALA A 62 3.98 -20.34 8.24
C ALA A 62 2.99 -20.03 9.37
N ASP A 63 2.10 -20.97 9.69
CA ASP A 63 1.17 -20.87 10.83
C ASP A 63 0.38 -19.54 10.90
N GLY A 64 -0.03 -19.01 9.74
CA GLY A 64 -0.78 -17.76 9.64
C GLY A 64 0.06 -16.48 9.82
N VAL A 65 1.39 -16.58 9.88
CA VAL A 65 2.29 -15.43 10.02
C VAL A 65 3.09 -15.23 8.73
N PHE A 66 3.12 -14.00 8.22
CA PHE A 66 4.04 -13.60 7.16
C PHE A 66 5.29 -12.98 7.78
N SER A 67 6.42 -13.68 7.73
CA SER A 67 7.72 -13.15 8.17
C SER A 67 8.49 -12.60 6.97
N ALA A 68 8.77 -11.30 6.99
CA ALA A 68 9.45 -10.56 5.94
C ALA A 68 10.82 -10.04 6.40
N ARG A 69 11.78 -9.96 5.46
CA ARG A 69 13.02 -9.22 5.65
C ARG A 69 13.08 -8.07 4.65
N TYR A 70 13.19 -6.87 5.22
CA TYR A 70 13.22 -5.62 4.52
C TYR A 70 14.63 -5.05 4.47
N PHE A 71 14.88 -4.20 3.48
CA PHE A 71 16.09 -3.41 3.38
C PHE A 71 15.75 -2.04 2.81
N GLU A 72 16.55 -1.05 3.17
CA GLU A 72 16.39 0.30 2.67
C GLU A 72 16.98 0.47 1.27
N THR A 73 16.28 1.20 0.40
CA THR A 73 16.80 1.61 -0.92
C THR A 73 16.29 2.99 -1.34
N ASP A 74 16.78 3.49 -2.46
CA ASP A 74 16.31 4.73 -3.08
C ASP A 74 15.02 4.50 -3.87
N TYR A 75 14.06 5.43 -3.74
CA TYR A 75 12.82 5.38 -4.50
C TYR A 75 13.07 5.33 -6.02
N ALA A 76 14.08 6.05 -6.52
CA ALA A 76 14.51 5.99 -7.91
C ALA A 76 14.94 4.57 -8.35
N ALA A 77 15.65 3.84 -7.49
CA ALA A 77 16.09 2.48 -7.79
C ALA A 77 14.88 1.53 -7.88
N PHE A 78 13.94 1.64 -6.94
CA PHE A 78 12.68 0.90 -6.98
C PHE A 78 11.86 1.17 -8.25
N MET A 79 11.66 2.44 -8.60
CA MET A 79 10.89 2.83 -9.79
C MET A 79 11.53 2.27 -11.07
N THR A 80 12.87 2.36 -11.16
CA THR A 80 13.60 1.81 -12.31
C THR A 80 13.48 0.28 -12.38
N TRP A 81 13.69 -0.42 -11.26
CA TRP A 81 13.56 -1.89 -11.20
C TRP A 81 12.17 -2.37 -11.58
N ARG A 82 11.13 -1.72 -11.04
CA ARG A 82 9.73 -2.02 -11.33
C ARG A 82 9.43 -1.84 -12.82
N ASP A 83 9.85 -0.72 -13.39
CA ASP A 83 9.53 -0.35 -14.78
C ASP A 83 10.35 -1.17 -15.79
N LEU A 84 11.48 -1.76 -15.37
CA LEU A 84 12.23 -2.77 -16.14
C LEU A 84 11.68 -4.20 -15.99
N GLY A 85 10.57 -4.39 -15.28
CA GLY A 85 9.90 -5.69 -15.17
C GLY A 85 10.46 -6.60 -14.07
N HIS A 86 11.02 -6.02 -13.00
CA HIS A 86 11.50 -6.74 -11.81
C HIS A 86 12.70 -7.69 -12.07
N PRO A 87 13.81 -7.24 -12.70
CA PRO A 87 14.95 -8.09 -13.00
C PRO A 87 15.67 -8.57 -11.73
N GLY A 88 16.39 -9.69 -11.87
CA GLY A 88 17.25 -10.26 -10.83
C GLY A 88 16.51 -11.16 -9.82
N PRO A 89 17.10 -11.40 -8.64
CA PRO A 89 16.44 -12.12 -7.56
C PRO A 89 15.13 -11.45 -7.12
N VAL A 90 14.24 -12.25 -6.52
CA VAL A 90 12.93 -11.77 -6.07
C VAL A 90 13.08 -10.69 -5.00
N VAL A 91 12.63 -9.49 -5.35
CA VAL A 91 12.37 -8.37 -4.45
C VAL A 91 10.88 -8.03 -4.54
N ARG A 92 10.29 -7.47 -3.49
CA ARG A 92 8.90 -7.04 -3.49
C ARG A 92 8.74 -5.69 -2.80
N ASN A 93 7.88 -4.82 -3.34
CA ASN A 93 7.30 -3.74 -2.55
C ASN A 93 6.22 -4.35 -1.64
N GLY A 94 6.52 -4.46 -0.35
CA GLY A 94 5.61 -5.00 0.65
C GLY A 94 5.07 -3.88 1.53
N TYR A 95 3.78 -3.56 1.38
CA TYR A 95 3.15 -2.42 2.04
C TYR A 95 1.77 -2.79 2.58
N ALA A 96 1.33 -2.06 3.60
CA ALA A 96 0.02 -2.26 4.20
C ALA A 96 -1.02 -1.31 3.58
N MET A 97 -2.28 -1.74 3.56
CA MET A 97 -3.40 -0.94 3.05
C MET A 97 -4.61 -1.05 3.97
N ALA A 98 -5.26 0.07 4.25
CA ALA A 98 -6.44 0.11 5.11
C ALA A 98 -7.69 -0.27 4.32
N ALA A 99 -8.13 -1.53 4.43
CA ALA A 99 -9.36 -2.00 3.82
C ALA A 99 -10.58 -1.45 4.58
N LEU A 100 -10.82 -0.15 4.43
CA LEU A 100 -11.80 0.65 5.16
C LEU A 100 -13.23 0.30 4.73
N ARG A 101 -14.00 -0.27 5.66
CA ARG A 101 -15.37 -0.73 5.45
C ARG A 101 -16.34 0.05 6.34
N ALA A 102 -17.42 0.53 5.75
CA ALA A 102 -18.53 1.15 6.48
C ALA A 102 -19.45 0.13 7.13
N ALA A 103 -20.31 0.60 8.04
CA ALA A 103 -21.29 -0.24 8.73
C ALA A 103 -22.34 -0.87 7.81
N ASP A 104 -22.60 -0.26 6.63
CA ASP A 104 -23.47 -0.82 5.59
C ASP A 104 -22.72 -1.80 4.65
N GLY A 105 -21.49 -2.17 5.00
CA GLY A 105 -20.70 -3.19 4.33
C GLY A 105 -19.93 -2.74 3.09
N ALA A 106 -20.09 -1.49 2.66
CA ALA A 106 -19.37 -0.95 1.50
C ALA A 106 -17.94 -0.52 1.85
N PHE A 107 -17.03 -0.65 0.90
CA PHE A 107 -15.66 -0.17 1.02
C PHE A 107 -15.56 1.31 0.62
N LEU A 108 -14.70 2.07 1.31
CA LEU A 108 -14.31 3.43 0.93
C LEU A 108 -12.86 3.43 0.45
N CYS A 109 -12.65 3.87 -0.79
CA CYS A 109 -11.34 3.97 -1.42
C CYS A 109 -10.99 5.44 -1.69
N GLY A 110 -9.74 5.84 -1.52
CA GLY A 110 -9.25 7.13 -1.98
C GLY A 110 -9.11 7.15 -3.51
N LYS A 111 -9.50 8.25 -4.15
CA LYS A 111 -9.14 8.57 -5.53
C LYS A 111 -8.01 9.59 -5.53
N MET A 112 -6.87 9.23 -6.08
CA MET A 112 -5.69 10.08 -6.08
C MET A 112 -5.86 11.33 -6.95
N GLY A 113 -5.37 12.46 -6.47
CA GLY A 113 -5.36 13.73 -7.20
C GLY A 113 -4.37 13.75 -8.37
N ASP A 114 -4.62 14.64 -9.32
CA ASP A 114 -3.87 14.73 -10.60
C ASP A 114 -2.38 15.04 -10.43
N HIS A 115 -1.99 15.62 -9.28
CA HIS A 115 -0.62 15.99 -8.97
C HIS A 115 0.22 14.82 -8.41
N THR A 116 -0.42 13.68 -8.10
CA THR A 116 0.24 12.52 -7.47
C THR A 116 0.81 11.55 -8.51
N ALA A 117 1.66 10.61 -8.06
CA ALA A 117 2.26 9.60 -8.95
C ALA A 117 1.23 8.62 -9.55
N ASN A 118 0.08 8.45 -8.89
CA ASN A 118 -1.00 7.53 -9.28
C ASN A 118 -2.29 8.28 -9.62
N ALA A 119 -2.19 9.48 -10.22
CA ALA A 119 -3.32 10.32 -10.59
C ALA A 119 -4.55 9.54 -11.12
N GLY A 120 -5.71 9.79 -10.51
CA GLY A 120 -6.99 9.19 -10.88
C GLY A 120 -7.19 7.74 -10.43
N LYS A 121 -6.15 7.05 -9.95
CA LYS A 121 -6.27 5.69 -9.42
C LYS A 121 -7.14 5.67 -8.17
N VAL A 122 -7.89 4.59 -8.00
CA VAL A 122 -8.76 4.34 -6.86
C VAL A 122 -8.22 3.15 -6.06
N TYR A 123 -7.86 3.36 -4.80
CA TYR A 123 -7.36 2.30 -3.92
C TYR A 123 -7.51 2.69 -2.44
N PHE A 124 -7.29 1.73 -1.54
CA PHE A 124 -7.28 1.98 -0.10
C PHE A 124 -6.11 2.86 0.33
N ALA A 125 -6.27 3.66 1.39
CA ALA A 125 -5.16 4.43 1.96
C ALA A 125 -3.96 3.53 2.27
N ALA A 126 -2.77 3.94 1.82
CA ALA A 126 -1.57 3.11 1.86
C ALA A 126 -0.29 3.90 1.55
N GLY A 127 0.76 3.63 2.32
CA GLY A 127 2.12 4.11 2.09
C GLY A 127 3.10 2.98 1.80
N THR A 128 4.12 3.24 0.97
CA THR A 128 5.28 2.35 0.93
C THR A 128 6.12 2.64 2.17
N PRO A 129 6.45 1.64 3.00
CA PRO A 129 7.08 1.90 4.27
C PRO A 129 8.46 2.53 4.11
N ASP A 130 8.80 3.42 5.03
CA ASP A 130 10.05 4.18 5.02
C ASP A 130 10.78 4.14 6.39
N ARG A 131 11.64 5.12 6.64
CA ARG A 131 12.40 5.19 7.90
C ARG A 131 11.55 5.55 9.11
N GLU A 132 10.43 6.25 8.93
CA GLU A 132 9.56 6.63 10.04
C GLU A 132 8.80 5.42 10.60
N ASP A 133 8.65 4.38 9.79
CA ASP A 133 8.05 3.11 10.23
C ASP A 133 9.07 2.18 10.91
N LEU A 134 10.37 2.51 10.90
CA LEU A 134 11.42 1.70 11.51
C LEU A 134 11.51 1.97 13.01
N ARG A 135 11.34 0.93 13.82
CA ARG A 135 11.51 0.98 15.27
C ARG A 135 12.97 0.74 15.69
N ASP A 136 13.31 1.18 16.89
CA ASP A 136 14.65 1.02 17.49
C ASP A 136 15.11 -0.45 17.59
N ASP A 137 14.18 -1.40 17.67
CA ASP A 137 14.46 -2.84 17.72
C ASP A 137 14.70 -3.48 16.33
N GLY A 138 14.67 -2.67 15.27
CA GLY A 138 14.84 -3.10 13.88
C GLY A 138 13.57 -3.65 13.23
N THR A 139 12.42 -3.64 13.92
CA THR A 139 11.14 -4.02 13.33
C THR A 139 10.52 -2.87 12.53
N LEU A 140 9.78 -3.21 11.48
CA LEU A 140 9.07 -2.25 10.64
C LEU A 140 7.57 -2.27 10.99
N ASP A 141 7.03 -1.11 11.38
CA ASP A 141 5.66 -0.97 11.87
C ASP A 141 4.64 -0.78 10.75
N LEU A 142 4.38 -1.84 9.97
CA LEU A 142 3.36 -1.78 8.92
C LEU A 142 1.95 -1.52 9.45
N ALA A 143 1.69 -1.90 10.70
CA ALA A 143 0.42 -1.73 11.38
C ALA A 143 0.17 -0.25 11.74
N GLY A 144 1.16 0.41 12.33
CA GLY A 144 1.12 1.84 12.62
C GLY A 144 1.13 2.68 11.34
N SER A 145 1.98 2.31 10.37
CA SER A 145 2.09 2.96 9.06
C SER A 145 0.74 3.10 8.37
N VAL A 146 0.02 1.99 8.17
CA VAL A 146 -1.26 2.01 7.46
C VAL A 146 -2.36 2.78 8.19
N THR A 147 -2.35 2.76 9.52
CA THR A 147 -3.31 3.51 10.33
C THR A 147 -3.02 5.01 10.28
N ARG A 148 -1.74 5.40 10.31
CA ARG A 148 -1.31 6.79 10.15
C ARG A 148 -1.70 7.33 8.77
N GLU A 149 -1.35 6.62 7.71
CA GLU A 149 -1.69 6.99 6.33
C GLU A 149 -3.20 7.16 6.14
N LEU A 150 -4.01 6.23 6.68
CA LEU A 150 -5.45 6.35 6.65
C LEU A 150 -5.93 7.66 7.30
N CYS A 151 -5.44 7.99 8.49
CA CYS A 151 -5.83 9.20 9.21
C CYS A 151 -5.37 10.47 8.49
N GLU A 152 -4.12 10.50 8.00
CA GLU A 152 -3.54 11.65 7.30
C GLU A 152 -4.26 11.94 5.98
N GLU A 153 -4.49 10.93 5.15
CA GLU A 153 -5.11 11.12 3.83
C GLU A 153 -6.61 11.46 3.94
N THR A 154 -7.32 10.91 4.93
CA THR A 154 -8.80 11.01 5.00
C THR A 154 -9.32 11.98 6.04
N GLY A 155 -8.46 12.40 6.97
CA GLY A 155 -8.82 13.18 8.15
C GLY A 155 -9.58 12.40 9.23
N LEU A 156 -9.70 11.08 9.11
CA LEU A 156 -10.23 10.22 10.18
C LEU A 156 -9.30 10.24 11.41
N THR A 157 -9.87 9.92 12.56
CA THR A 157 -9.13 9.79 13.82
C THR A 157 -9.19 8.36 14.34
N LEU A 158 -8.28 8.01 15.25
CA LEU A 158 -8.23 6.66 15.84
C LEU A 158 -9.51 6.31 16.62
N ASP A 159 -10.20 7.30 17.18
CA ASP A 159 -11.45 7.09 17.93
C ASP A 159 -12.66 6.82 17.02
N GLU A 160 -12.53 7.05 15.72
CA GLU A 160 -13.59 6.89 14.72
C GLU A 160 -13.49 5.57 13.95
N ILE A 161 -12.37 4.85 14.10
CA ILE A 161 -12.07 3.61 13.40
C ILE A 161 -11.85 2.45 14.36
N GLU A 162 -12.29 1.26 13.96
CA GLU A 162 -11.90 0.01 14.60
C GLU A 162 -10.94 -0.73 13.66
N VAL A 163 -9.74 -1.03 14.15
CA VAL A 163 -8.71 -1.72 13.36
C VAL A 163 -8.64 -3.18 13.78
N GLU A 164 -8.89 -4.09 12.85
CA GLU A 164 -8.83 -5.52 13.15
C GLU A 164 -7.39 -6.03 13.26
N GLU A 165 -7.22 -7.14 13.99
CA GLU A 165 -5.90 -7.78 14.17
C GLU A 165 -5.44 -8.56 12.93
N GLY A 166 -6.39 -9.13 12.19
CA GLY A 166 -6.13 -9.99 11.03
C GLY A 166 -5.68 -9.22 9.79
N TRP A 167 -5.12 -9.96 8.84
CA TRP A 167 -4.60 -9.43 7.59
C TRP A 167 -4.97 -10.34 6.42
N THR A 168 -4.97 -9.77 5.21
CA THR A 168 -5.00 -10.55 3.97
C THR A 168 -3.85 -10.12 3.07
N ALA A 169 -2.93 -11.03 2.76
CA ALA A 169 -1.85 -10.79 1.81
C ALA A 169 -2.31 -11.07 0.38
N VAL A 170 -2.25 -10.05 -0.48
CA VAL A 170 -2.40 -10.20 -1.93
C VAL A 170 -1.02 -10.22 -2.56
N ILE A 171 -0.59 -11.39 -3.01
CA ILE A 171 0.78 -11.63 -3.48
C ILE A 171 0.80 -11.52 -5.00
N MET A 172 1.65 -10.64 -5.53
CA MET A 172 1.84 -10.45 -6.97
C MET A 172 3.32 -10.31 -7.29
N THR A 173 3.69 -10.49 -8.55
CA THR A 173 5.06 -10.26 -8.99
C THR A 173 5.50 -8.84 -8.63
N GLY A 174 6.61 -8.76 -7.90
CA GLY A 174 7.21 -7.52 -7.43
C GLY A 174 6.52 -6.83 -6.26
N ARG A 175 5.47 -7.41 -5.64
CA ARG A 175 4.78 -6.78 -4.50
C ARG A 175 4.00 -7.74 -3.60
N VAL A 176 3.76 -7.31 -2.36
CA VAL A 176 2.74 -7.89 -1.48
C VAL A 176 1.93 -6.74 -0.88
N ALA A 177 0.63 -6.71 -1.13
CA ALA A 177 -0.27 -5.79 -0.45
C ALA A 177 -0.85 -6.50 0.77
N PHE A 178 -0.54 -6.01 1.97
CA PHE A 178 -1.09 -6.49 3.23
C PHE A 178 -2.34 -5.69 3.57
N MET A 179 -3.50 -6.23 3.23
CA MET A 179 -4.78 -5.61 3.52
C MET A 179 -5.10 -5.78 5.00
N ARG A 180 -5.27 -4.67 5.71
CA ARG A 180 -5.69 -4.65 7.10
C ARG A 180 -7.15 -4.18 7.16
N PRO A 181 -8.10 -4.99 7.65
CA PRO A 181 -9.48 -4.54 7.80
C PRO A 181 -9.56 -3.38 8.80
N VAL A 182 -10.30 -2.35 8.42
CA VAL A 182 -10.62 -1.19 9.25
C VAL A 182 -12.11 -0.93 9.10
N VAL A 183 -12.83 -0.75 10.20
CA VAL A 183 -14.29 -0.63 10.21
C VAL A 183 -14.71 0.72 10.76
N LEU A 184 -15.72 1.32 10.13
CA LEU A 184 -16.43 2.51 10.60
C LEU A 184 -17.81 2.14 11.14
N THR A 185 -18.28 2.90 12.12
CA THR A 185 -19.66 2.79 12.63
C THR A 185 -20.68 3.54 11.76
N TRP A 186 -20.22 4.41 10.86
CA TRP A 186 -21.07 5.16 9.93
C TRP A 186 -21.42 4.37 8.67
N ALA A 187 -22.53 4.72 8.05
CA ALA A 187 -22.85 4.27 6.69
C ALA A 187 -21.90 4.94 5.68
N ALA A 188 -21.65 4.27 4.55
CA ALA A 188 -20.63 4.72 3.60
C ALA A 188 -20.85 6.15 3.06
N GLU A 189 -22.10 6.57 2.85
CA GLU A 189 -22.37 7.92 2.37
C GLU A 189 -22.05 8.98 3.43
N GLU A 190 -22.39 8.72 4.70
CA GLU A 190 -22.06 9.62 5.81
C GLU A 190 -20.54 9.72 6.00
N ALA A 191 -19.85 8.58 6.05
CA ALA A 191 -18.39 8.53 6.14
C ALA A 191 -17.73 9.31 4.99
N ARG A 192 -18.19 9.11 3.75
CA ARG A 192 -17.70 9.83 2.58
C ARG A 192 -17.85 11.35 2.73
N GLN A 193 -19.00 11.84 3.18
CA GLN A 193 -19.21 13.28 3.35
C GLN A 193 -18.29 13.88 4.43
N ILE A 194 -18.10 13.17 5.55
CA ILE A 194 -17.18 13.57 6.62
C ILE A 194 -15.75 13.67 6.08
N MET A 195 -15.26 12.60 5.45
CA MET A 195 -13.90 12.55 4.89
C MET A 195 -13.68 13.66 3.85
N LEU A 196 -14.63 13.85 2.92
CA LEU A 196 -14.52 14.92 1.92
C LEU A 196 -14.55 16.33 2.52
N SER A 197 -15.27 16.53 3.63
CA SER A 197 -15.20 17.82 4.34
C SER A 197 -13.80 18.07 4.89
N ARG A 198 -13.17 17.05 5.50
CA ARG A 198 -11.84 17.16 6.13
C ARG A 198 -10.72 17.26 5.10
N ILE A 199 -10.81 16.51 4.01
CA ILE A 199 -9.86 16.59 2.88
C ILE A 199 -9.79 18.02 2.32
N ARG A 200 -10.92 18.74 2.25
CA ARG A 200 -10.93 20.15 1.78
C ARG A 200 -10.20 21.12 2.72
N GLU A 201 -9.99 20.74 3.98
CA GLU A 201 -9.28 21.55 4.98
C GLU A 201 -7.78 21.27 4.99
N GLN A 202 -7.32 20.21 4.32
CA GLN A 202 -5.90 19.90 4.16
C GLN A 202 -5.22 20.95 3.28
N ALA A 203 -3.99 21.32 3.63
CA ALA A 203 -3.21 22.29 2.86
C ALA A 203 -2.83 21.74 1.47
N GLU A 204 -2.47 20.46 1.42
CA GLU A 204 -2.04 19.75 0.22
C GLU A 204 -2.72 18.37 0.17
N PRO A 205 -4.02 18.29 -0.20
CA PRO A 205 -4.75 17.03 -0.19
C PRO A 205 -4.27 16.08 -1.29
N GLU A 206 -3.81 14.89 -0.92
CA GLU A 206 -3.44 13.85 -1.90
C GLU A 206 -4.67 13.24 -2.61
N LEU A 207 -5.79 13.16 -1.89
CA LEU A 207 -7.02 12.58 -2.39
C LEU A 207 -7.92 13.65 -3.03
N ALA A 208 -8.34 13.38 -4.26
CA ALA A 208 -9.33 14.20 -4.97
C ALA A 208 -10.78 13.79 -4.66
N ASP A 209 -11.00 12.54 -4.25
CA ASP A 209 -12.31 12.02 -3.89
C ASP A 209 -12.21 10.79 -2.98
N ILE A 210 -13.32 10.42 -2.36
CA ILE A 210 -13.53 9.13 -1.71
C ILE A 210 -14.59 8.38 -2.51
N VAL A 211 -14.26 7.19 -3.01
CA VAL A 211 -15.12 6.36 -3.84
C VAL A 211 -15.70 5.22 -3.00
N ILE A 212 -17.03 5.15 -2.95
CA ILE A 212 -17.75 4.05 -2.32
C ILE A 212 -17.83 2.89 -3.32
N VAL A 213 -17.50 1.69 -2.86
CA VAL A 213 -17.59 0.45 -3.64
C VAL A 213 -18.46 -0.52 -2.86
N ARG A 214 -19.66 -0.81 -3.35
CA ARG A 214 -20.66 -1.64 -2.65
C ARG A 214 -20.62 -3.12 -3.05
N ASN A 215 -20.03 -3.41 -4.20
CA ASN A 215 -19.92 -4.76 -4.74
C ASN A 215 -18.77 -4.81 -5.76
N PHE A 216 -18.42 -6.04 -6.18
CA PHE A 216 -17.35 -6.23 -7.14
C PHE A 216 -17.63 -5.61 -8.52
N ALA A 217 -18.88 -5.62 -9.01
CA ALA A 217 -19.21 -5.07 -10.32
C ALA A 217 -18.94 -3.56 -10.42
N GLU A 218 -19.20 -2.80 -9.35
CA GLU A 218 -18.85 -1.37 -9.29
C GLU A 218 -17.34 -1.13 -9.46
N SER A 219 -16.49 -2.06 -9.01
CA SER A 219 -15.03 -1.95 -9.14
C SER A 219 -14.53 -2.08 -10.58
N GLU A 220 -15.32 -2.68 -11.49
CA GLU A 220 -14.93 -2.89 -12.90
C GLU A 220 -14.87 -1.58 -13.68
N HIS A 221 -15.65 -0.58 -13.27
CA HIS A 221 -15.71 0.75 -13.87
C HIS A 221 -14.69 1.75 -13.28
N LEU A 222 -13.94 1.35 -12.25
CA LEU A 222 -12.99 2.20 -11.54
C LEU A 222 -11.55 1.89 -11.97
N ASP A 223 -10.70 2.91 -12.09
CA ASP A 223 -9.28 2.73 -12.41
C ASP A 223 -8.50 2.27 -11.17
N MET A 224 -8.62 0.99 -10.84
CA MET A 224 -7.99 0.38 -9.68
C MET A 224 -6.74 -0.40 -10.05
N PRO A 225 -5.68 -0.39 -9.22
CA PRO A 225 -4.56 -1.32 -9.38
C PRO A 225 -5.02 -2.79 -9.40
N PRO A 226 -4.34 -3.69 -10.15
CA PRO A 226 -4.78 -5.09 -10.27
C PRO A 226 -4.94 -5.85 -8.94
N PHE A 227 -4.11 -5.55 -7.93
CA PHE A 227 -4.21 -6.18 -6.61
C PHE A 227 -5.50 -5.79 -5.86
N MET A 228 -6.00 -4.55 -6.06
CA MET A 228 -7.26 -4.09 -5.44
C MET A 228 -8.45 -4.87 -5.99
N ARG A 229 -8.56 -5.00 -7.32
CA ARG A 229 -9.65 -5.76 -7.93
C ARG A 229 -9.64 -7.23 -7.49
N ARG A 230 -8.44 -7.84 -7.40
CA ARG A 230 -8.28 -9.21 -6.89
C ARG A 230 -8.75 -9.35 -5.45
N TYR A 231 -8.40 -8.40 -4.58
CA TYR A 231 -8.88 -8.38 -3.20
C TYR A 231 -10.39 -8.24 -3.11
N LEU A 232 -10.97 -7.25 -3.81
CA LEU A 232 -12.42 -7.02 -3.79
C LEU A 232 -13.20 -8.23 -4.34
N ALA A 233 -12.72 -8.86 -5.42
CA ALA A 233 -13.31 -10.10 -5.93
C ALA A 233 -13.27 -11.23 -4.89
N HIS A 234 -12.19 -11.33 -4.12
CA HIS A 234 -12.02 -12.36 -3.11
C HIS A 234 -12.93 -12.14 -1.89
N ILE A 235 -12.99 -10.91 -1.37
CA ILE A 235 -13.79 -10.59 -0.19
C ILE A 235 -15.29 -10.63 -0.51
N TYR A 236 -15.73 -10.02 -1.62
CA TYR A 236 -17.15 -10.06 -1.99
C TYR A 236 -17.66 -11.44 -2.43
N ALA A 237 -16.78 -12.40 -2.69
CA ALA A 237 -17.19 -13.79 -2.93
C ALA A 237 -17.39 -14.60 -1.64
N GLN A 238 -17.02 -14.05 -0.49
CA GLN A 238 -17.16 -14.68 0.83
C GLN A 238 -18.37 -14.16 1.62
N ASP A 239 -18.86 -12.96 1.28
CA ASP A 239 -20.09 -12.36 1.79
C ASP A 239 -21.34 -12.98 1.13
#